data_AF-A0AAJ5ZBA0-F1
#
_entry.id   AF-A0AAJ5ZBA0-F1
#
_cell.length_a   1.000
_cell.length_b   1.000
_cell.length_c   1.000
_cell.angle_alpha   90.00
_cell.angle_beta   90.00
_cell.angle_gamma   90.00
#
_symmetry.space_group_name_H-M   'P 1'
#
loop_
_entity.id
_entity.type
_entity.pdbx_description
1 polymer ?
#
loop_
_entity_poly.entity_id
_entity_poly.type
_entity_poly.pdbx_seq_one_letter_code
_entity_poly.pdbx_strand_id
1 'polypeptide(L)'
;MQDMTFTALIAIGLSQYGAAVLNVTSADADVRRLVIEDITEEGDRDFLDALGDGLPSNGLVSVHAELVGWPGEYDAPKYRLISATPVALPNEG
;
A
#
# COMPACT_ATOMS: atom_id res chain seq x y z
N MET A 1 21.83 -0.52 6.03
CA MET A 1 20.55 -1.19 5.76
C MET A 1 19.76 -0.22 4.92
N GLN A 2 19.43 -0.59 3.68
CA GLN A 2 18.54 0.24 2.86
C GLN A 2 17.17 0.21 3.51
N ASP A 3 16.55 1.38 3.64
CA ASP A 3 15.23 1.50 4.23
C ASP A 3 14.20 1.09 3.17
N MET A 4 13.72 -0.15 3.26
CA MET A 4 12.74 -0.73 2.33
C MET A 4 11.31 -0.44 2.79
N THR A 5 11.10 0.59 3.58
CA THR A 5 9.77 0.95 4.08
C THR A 5 9.09 1.96 3.18
N PHE A 6 7.78 1.85 3.08
CA PHE A 6 6.96 2.80 2.36
C PHE A 6 5.61 2.94 3.05
N THR A 7 5.01 4.10 2.87
CA THR A 7 3.66 4.42 3.30
C THR A 7 2.77 4.54 2.08
N ALA A 8 1.72 3.74 2.00
CA ALA A 8 0.69 3.86 0.99
C ALA A 8 -0.60 4.42 1.61
N LEU A 9 -1.26 5.31 0.90
CA LEU A 9 -2.58 5.82 1.23
C LEU A 9 -3.60 5.09 0.37
N ILE A 10 -4.49 4.33 1.01
CA ILE A 10 -5.47 3.48 0.37
C ILE A 10 -6.86 4.01 0.70
N ALA A 11 -7.72 4.11 -0.32
CA ALA A 11 -9.14 4.36 -0.18
C ALA A 11 -9.91 3.05 -0.32
N ILE A 12 -10.53 2.58 0.76
CA ILE A 12 -11.31 1.33 0.81
C ILE A 12 -12.80 1.69 0.82
N GLY A 13 -13.59 1.07 -0.04
CA GLY A 13 -15.04 1.26 -0.11
C GLY A 13 -15.52 2.64 -0.58
N LEU A 14 -14.62 3.52 -1.00
CA LEU A 14 -14.95 4.83 -1.58
C LEU A 14 -15.19 4.76 -3.10
N SER A 15 -14.72 3.69 -3.74
CA SER A 15 -14.94 3.42 -5.16
C SER A 15 -15.70 2.11 -5.35
N GLN A 16 -16.43 2.03 -6.45
CA GLN A 16 -17.20 0.86 -6.93
C GLN A 16 -16.34 -0.43 -7.09
N TYR A 17 -15.01 -0.29 -7.00
CA TYR A 17 -14.00 -1.33 -7.20
C TYR A 17 -13.45 -1.93 -5.89
N GLY A 18 -13.99 -1.57 -4.72
CA GLY A 18 -13.66 -2.18 -3.44
C GLY A 18 -12.52 -1.50 -2.69
N ALA A 19 -11.42 -1.16 -3.36
CA ALA A 19 -10.34 -0.33 -2.80
C ALA A 19 -9.38 0.19 -3.90
N ALA A 20 -8.69 1.30 -3.64
CA ALA A 20 -7.74 1.91 -4.59
C ALA A 20 -6.58 2.58 -3.83
N VAL A 21 -5.36 2.46 -4.34
CA VAL A 21 -4.19 3.17 -3.80
C VAL A 21 -4.18 4.60 -4.36
N LEU A 22 -4.26 5.59 -3.47
CA LEU A 22 -4.28 7.01 -3.83
C LEU A 22 -2.88 7.61 -3.92
N ASN A 23 -1.98 7.17 -3.04
CA ASN A 23 -0.63 7.72 -2.98
C ASN A 23 0.34 6.72 -2.36
N VAL A 24 1.60 6.79 -2.76
CA VAL A 24 2.70 6.02 -2.18
C VAL A 24 3.86 6.96 -1.90
N THR A 25 4.29 6.98 -0.64
CA THR A 25 5.45 7.74 -0.16
C THR A 25 6.46 6.78 0.43
N SER A 26 7.75 7.01 0.19
CA SER A 26 8.83 6.25 0.84
C SER A 26 9.98 7.21 1.09
N ALA A 27 10.83 6.87 2.06
CA ALA A 27 12.10 7.57 2.27
C ALA A 27 13.06 7.35 1.08
N ASP A 28 12.90 6.23 0.38
CA ASP A 28 13.71 5.84 -0.78
C ASP A 28 12.88 6.00 -2.08
N ALA A 29 13.41 6.78 -3.02
CA ALA A 29 12.71 7.09 -4.27
C ALA A 29 12.60 5.86 -5.18
N ASP A 30 13.56 4.93 -5.11
CA ASP A 30 13.54 3.68 -5.88
C ASP A 30 12.47 2.75 -5.31
N VAL A 31 12.37 2.61 -3.98
CA VAL A 31 11.30 1.83 -3.33
C VAL A 31 9.92 2.38 -3.69
N ARG A 32 9.72 3.70 -3.61
CA ARG A 32 8.46 4.33 -4.03
C ARG A 32 8.12 3.98 -5.48
N ARG A 33 9.11 4.06 -6.37
CA ARG A 33 8.89 3.81 -7.80
C ARG A 33 8.50 2.36 -8.04
N LEU A 34 9.21 1.42 -7.43
CA LEU A 34 8.94 -0.02 -7.52
C LEU A 34 7.52 -0.38 -7.08
N VAL A 35 7.09 0.15 -5.93
CA VAL A 35 5.73 -0.10 -5.41
C VAL A 35 4.67 0.48 -6.34
N ILE A 36 4.90 1.66 -6.91
CA ILE A 36 3.96 2.26 -7.88
C ILE A 36 3.91 1.46 -9.18
N GLU A 37 5.06 1.02 -9.70
CA GLU A 37 5.14 0.18 -10.90
C GLU A 37 4.41 -1.15 -10.66
N ASP A 38 4.64 -1.79 -9.52
CA ASP A 38 3.95 -3.04 -9.12
C ASP A 38 2.43 -2.89 -9.02
N ILE A 39 1.94 -1.86 -8.31
CA ILE A 39 0.49 -1.57 -8.22
C ILE A 39 -0.11 -1.29 -9.61
N THR A 40 0.67 -0.68 -10.51
CA THR A 40 0.21 -0.37 -11.87
C THR A 40 0.18 -1.61 -12.77
N GLU A 41 1.12 -2.54 -12.59
CA GLU A 41 1.24 -3.76 -13.38
C GLU A 41 0.33 -4.90 -12.89
N GLU A 42 0.34 -5.21 -11.59
CA GLU A 42 -0.46 -6.27 -10.99
C GLU A 42 -1.87 -5.80 -10.57
N GLY A 43 -2.02 -4.49 -10.33
CA GLY A 43 -3.28 -3.86 -9.93
C GLY A 43 -3.40 -3.68 -8.42
N ASP A 44 -4.23 -2.71 -8.01
CA ASP A 44 -4.45 -2.37 -6.60
C ASP A 44 -4.87 -3.58 -5.75
N ARG A 45 -5.59 -4.54 -6.35
CA ARG A 45 -6.18 -5.67 -5.62
C ARG A 45 -5.13 -6.63 -5.08
N ASP A 46 -4.13 -7.00 -5.89
CA ASP A 46 -3.07 -7.93 -5.51
C ASP A 46 -2.15 -7.30 -4.45
N PHE A 47 -1.86 -6.00 -4.59
CA PHE A 47 -1.17 -5.24 -3.56
C PHE A 47 -1.92 -5.25 -2.21
N LEU A 48 -3.25 -5.07 -2.23
CA LEU A 48 -4.07 -5.09 -1.03
C LEU A 48 -4.19 -6.48 -0.42
N ASP A 49 -4.31 -7.52 -1.25
CA ASP A 49 -4.33 -8.92 -0.81
C ASP A 49 -3.00 -9.28 -0.13
N ALA A 50 -1.87 -8.83 -0.69
CA ALA A 50 -0.55 -9.03 -0.13
C ALA A 50 -0.31 -8.26 1.20
N LEU A 51 -1.01 -7.14 1.44
CA LEU A 51 -1.02 -6.45 2.74
C LEU A 51 -1.85 -7.18 3.81
N GLY A 52 -2.83 -7.99 3.39
CA GLY A 52 -3.66 -8.85 4.24
C GLY A 52 -4.75 -8.15 5.05
N ASP A 53 -5.43 -8.91 5.93
CA ASP A 53 -6.58 -8.56 6.78
C ASP A 53 -6.38 -7.37 7.76
N GLY A 54 -5.23 -6.69 7.75
CA GLY A 54 -4.96 -5.55 8.64
C GLY A 54 -5.68 -4.26 8.24
N LEU A 55 -6.37 -4.26 7.10
CA LEU A 55 -7.04 -3.10 6.55
C LEU A 55 -8.49 -2.96 7.08
N PRO A 56 -8.92 -1.77 7.50
CA PRO A 56 -10.30 -1.54 7.91
C PRO A 56 -11.26 -1.69 6.73
N SER A 57 -12.50 -2.06 7.02
CA SER A 57 -13.47 -2.44 5.99
C SER A 57 -13.88 -1.32 5.04
N ASN A 58 -13.81 -0.05 5.45
CA ASN A 58 -14.13 1.14 4.64
C ASN A 58 -13.37 2.37 5.16
N GLY A 59 -13.10 3.34 4.28
CA GLY A 59 -12.50 4.64 4.60
C GLY A 59 -11.12 4.84 3.97
N LEU A 60 -10.45 5.92 4.37
CA LEU A 60 -9.05 6.18 4.00
C LEU A 60 -8.12 5.60 5.05
N VAL A 61 -7.06 4.94 4.59
CA VAL A 61 -6.11 4.22 5.42
C VAL A 61 -4.71 4.53 4.96
N SER A 62 -3.88 4.98 5.87
CA SER A 62 -2.44 5.08 5.66
C SER A 62 -1.81 3.81 6.18
N VAL A 63 -1.30 2.97 5.28
CA VAL A 63 -0.52 1.78 5.62
C VAL A 63 0.96 2.10 5.55
N HIS A 64 1.69 1.72 6.58
CA HIS A 64 3.14 1.68 6.58
C HIS A 64 3.55 0.22 6.45
N ALA A 65 4.27 -0.12 5.39
CA ALA A 65 4.69 -1.46 5.09
C ALA A 65 6.18 -1.50 4.68
N GLU A 66 6.79 -2.67 4.82
CA GLU A 66 8.14 -2.96 4.37
C GLU A 66 8.10 -3.89 3.16
N LEU A 67 8.92 -3.59 2.16
CA LEU A 67 9.17 -4.44 1.01
C LEU A 67 10.23 -5.48 1.38
N VAL A 68 9.81 -6.72 1.66
CA VAL A 68 10.69 -7.78 2.22
C VAL A 68 11.20 -8.74 1.13
N GLY A 69 10.51 -8.82 0.00
CA GLY A 69 10.72 -9.85 -1.01
C GLY A 69 11.25 -9.36 -2.36
N TRP A 70 11.81 -8.14 -2.46
CA TRP A 70 12.19 -7.54 -3.74
C TRP A 70 13.67 -7.16 -3.83
N PRO A 71 14.34 -7.38 -4.98
CA PRO A 71 13.91 -8.25 -6.10
C PRO A 71 14.05 -9.72 -5.68
N GLY A 72 12.95 -10.49 -5.75
CA GLY A 72 12.90 -11.88 -5.32
C GLY A 72 12.73 -12.84 -6.50
N GLU A 73 13.27 -14.05 -6.36
CA GLU A 73 13.17 -15.15 -7.33
C GLU A 73 11.74 -15.68 -7.55
N TYR A 74 10.75 -15.17 -6.82
CA TYR A 74 9.35 -15.60 -6.84
C TYR A 74 8.47 -14.46 -7.36
N ASP A 75 7.60 -14.80 -8.31
CA ASP A 75 6.70 -13.96 -9.12
C ASP A 75 5.87 -12.86 -8.42
N ALA A 76 5.87 -12.74 -7.08
CA ALA A 76 5.06 -11.74 -6.39
C ALA A 76 5.84 -11.04 -5.26
N PRO A 77 5.87 -9.69 -5.22
CA PRO A 77 6.46 -8.95 -4.12
C PRO A 77 5.76 -9.27 -2.80
N LYS A 78 6.57 -9.49 -1.76
CA LYS A 78 6.06 -9.65 -0.40
C LYS A 78 6.14 -8.34 0.34
N TYR A 79 4.95 -7.84 0.70
CA TYR A 79 4.77 -6.70 1.57
C TYR A 79 4.56 -7.17 3.01
N ARG A 80 5.22 -6.51 3.95
CA ARG A 80 4.99 -6.71 5.38
C ARG A 80 4.36 -5.48 5.96
N LEU A 81 3.07 -5.56 6.31
CA LEU A 81 2.41 -4.48 7.02
C LEU A 81 3.09 -4.24 8.38
N ILE A 82 3.62 -3.05 8.59
CA ILE A 82 4.16 -2.59 9.87
C ILE A 82 3.02 -1.99 10.70
N SER A 83 2.24 -1.09 10.08
CA SER A 83 1.07 -0.49 10.73
C SER A 83 0.04 -0.03 9.69
N ALA A 84 -1.23 -0.02 10.08
CA ALA A 84 -2.31 0.58 9.32
C ALA A 84 -3.01 1.60 10.21
N THR A 85 -3.07 2.85 9.77
CA THR A 85 -3.73 3.93 10.52
C THR A 85 -4.87 4.48 9.68
N PRO A 86 -6.13 4.42 10.16
CA PRO A 86 -7.23 5.08 9.47
C PRO A 86 -6.99 6.59 9.48
N VAL A 87 -7.04 7.19 8.29
CA VAL A 87 -6.94 8.64 8.12
C VAL A 87 -8.34 9.19 8.13
N ALA A 88 -8.66 10.00 9.14
CA ALA A 88 -9.89 10.77 9.11
C ALA A 88 -9.85 11.70 7.90
N LEU A 89 -10.77 11.50 6.97
CA LEU A 89 -11.09 12.53 5.99
C LEU A 89 -11.39 13.81 6.78
N PRO A 90 -10.82 14.97 6.43
CA PRO A 90 -11.24 16.22 7.04
C PRO A 90 -12.74 16.32 6.82
N ASN A 91 -13.50 16.19 7.91
CA ASN A 91 -14.94 16.39 7.90
C ASN A 91 -15.13 17.82 7.40
N GLU A 92 -15.77 18.00 6.25
CA GLU A 92 -16.14 19.34 5.80
C GLU A 92 -16.93 19.99 6.93
N GLY A 93 -16.35 21.03 7.52
CA GLY A 93 -16.97 21.87 8.54
C GLY A 93 -17.77 22.99 7.89
#